data_AF-A0JP74-F1
#
_entry.id   AF-A0JP74-F1
#
_cell.length_a   1.000
_cell.length_b   1.000
_cell.length_c   1.000
_cell.angle_alpha   90.00
_cell.angle_beta   90.00
_cell.angle_gamma   90.00
#
_symmetry.space_group_name_H-M   'P 1'
#
loop_
_entity.id
_entity.type
_entity.pdbx_description
1 polymer ?
#
loop_
_entity_poly.entity_id
_entity_poly.type
_entity_poly.pdbx_seq_one_letter_code
_entity_poly.pdbx_strand_id
1 'polypeptide(L)'
;MAFTLYLVFLLFCGCTVSERTLPLNSAPARLDFGYVPTESYETDAYHEPGAIGMLFQIVQGFLYIVQPHAFPQDLVRKVAQQKFGEIRNDYQKPENVVLTLQTIHYEIGFIIAAVLGLLFLLLMPLVGLCFCMCRCCDNCGGEMHQRQKKNGDCQRGCYATFLFVTTLLISVGVICAYAANQNLTNQIRGSKKLVQTNFKDLKTLLNDTPMQIDYVLSKFNVTKDKALSEMNNLGPLLGERVHERLGKDVRPAFDAVLNMAGAIKETKEALENVSVSVEVLQEAIDKLNINLTEAKLQLTSTLSDPACSANVAIIPCNKIANSLNQLNINANFSMLPDLTHNLIRLNEVLRTDLSNLVQKGYAAFNLTPEMVQNQTRNIEGDMKNVMESIGANITSFSKTIPVLQIMSNISNHITQSETYVREFYPVVEQYDFYRWLGSLVLCCMVALIVVFYYLGLLCGTCGYDQQTSPTTRGCISNTGGNFLMAGVGFSFIFSWILMLIVLVTFLAGGNVEKLVCEPFQERALFKVLDTPYLINSQWHLRV
;
A
#
# COMPACT_ATOMS: atom_id res chain seq x y z
N MET A 1 17.85 -18.80 37.41
CA MET A 1 18.73 -17.61 37.27
C MET A 1 19.63 -17.66 36.04
N ALA A 2 20.12 -18.82 35.58
CA ALA A 2 20.89 -18.91 34.31
C ALA A 2 20.02 -18.78 33.04
N PHE A 3 18.75 -19.17 33.09
CA PHE A 3 17.83 -19.12 31.94
C PHE A 3 17.34 -17.71 31.59
N THR A 4 17.26 -16.83 32.60
CA THR A 4 16.84 -15.43 32.45
C THR A 4 17.94 -14.54 31.89
N LEU A 5 19.22 -14.89 32.12
CA LEU A 5 20.35 -14.15 31.55
C LEU A 5 20.58 -14.46 30.06
N TYR A 6 20.18 -15.66 29.62
CA TYR A 6 20.34 -16.13 28.25
C TYR A 6 19.31 -15.49 27.28
N LEU A 7 18.09 -15.19 27.76
CA LEU A 7 17.06 -14.52 26.96
C LEU A 7 17.38 -13.04 26.69
N VAL A 8 18.07 -12.37 27.62
CA VAL A 8 18.44 -10.95 27.48
C VAL A 8 19.51 -10.75 26.41
N PHE A 9 20.36 -11.76 26.15
CA PHE A 9 21.41 -11.69 25.13
C PHE A 9 20.92 -11.95 23.70
N LEU A 10 19.77 -12.61 23.53
CA LEU A 10 19.20 -12.93 22.21
C LEU A 10 18.32 -11.80 21.61
N LEU A 11 17.96 -10.79 22.40
CA LEU A 11 17.14 -9.65 21.96
C LEU A 11 17.94 -8.49 21.35
N PHE A 12 19.29 -8.55 21.36
CA PHE A 12 20.17 -7.48 20.88
C PHE A 12 20.70 -7.68 19.44
N CYS A 13 20.23 -8.68 18.69
CA CYS A 13 20.69 -8.95 17.32
C CYS A 13 19.54 -8.96 16.32
N GLY A 14 19.11 -7.77 15.89
CA GLY A 14 18.22 -7.58 14.74
C GLY A 14 18.81 -6.55 13.79
N CYS A 15 19.44 -7.00 12.71
CA CYS A 15 19.93 -6.16 11.61
C CYS A 15 18.76 -5.68 10.74
N THR A 16 18.79 -4.42 10.30
CA THR A 16 17.99 -3.96 9.15
C THR A 16 18.90 -3.36 8.08
N VAL A 17 18.79 -3.95 6.90
CA VAL A 17 19.56 -3.70 5.68
C VAL A 17 19.14 -2.39 5.02
N SER A 18 20.13 -1.69 4.46
CA SER A 18 20.02 -0.47 3.67
C SER A 18 19.50 -0.77 2.26
N GLU A 19 18.62 0.09 1.73
CA GLU A 19 18.35 0.14 0.30
C GLU A 19 18.40 1.59 -0.20
N ARG A 20 19.40 1.87 -1.04
CA ARG A 20 19.55 3.13 -1.80
C ARG A 20 18.85 2.96 -3.14
N THR A 21 18.00 3.90 -3.51
CA THR A 21 17.53 4.08 -4.89
C THR A 21 18.12 5.37 -5.47
N LEU A 22 18.80 5.23 -6.61
CA LEU A 22 19.26 6.33 -7.48
C LEU A 22 18.23 6.58 -8.60
N PRO A 23 18.15 7.81 -9.14
CA PRO A 23 17.02 8.26 -9.95
C PRO A 23 17.22 7.91 -11.44
N LEU A 24 16.11 7.61 -12.13
CA LEU A 24 16.09 7.45 -13.58
C LEU A 24 15.34 8.60 -14.26
N ASN A 25 15.97 9.09 -15.32
CA ASN A 25 15.70 10.33 -16.04
C ASN A 25 14.32 10.44 -16.73
N SER A 26 13.81 11.68 -16.67
CA SER A 26 12.92 12.41 -17.59
C SER A 26 12.12 11.61 -18.62
N ALA A 27 10.84 11.38 -18.29
CA ALA A 27 9.75 11.11 -19.23
C ALA A 27 8.98 12.44 -19.49
N PRO A 28 8.24 12.55 -20.62
CA PRO A 28 7.76 13.83 -21.16
C PRO A 28 6.86 14.54 -20.15
N ALA A 29 6.95 15.89 -20.12
CA ALA A 29 6.32 16.82 -19.18
C ALA A 29 5.26 16.15 -18.28
N ARG A 30 5.71 15.54 -17.17
CA ARG A 30 4.84 14.93 -16.19
C ARG A 30 3.92 16.03 -15.68
N LEU A 31 2.61 15.76 -15.64
CA LEU A 31 1.69 16.54 -14.82
C LEU A 31 2.20 16.43 -13.38
N ASP A 32 2.91 17.46 -12.91
CA ASP A 32 3.31 17.58 -11.52
C ASP A 32 2.13 18.15 -10.75
N PHE A 33 1.47 17.27 -10.01
CA PHE A 33 0.33 17.63 -9.20
C PHE A 33 0.74 18.31 -7.89
N GLY A 34 2.03 18.35 -7.53
CA GLY A 34 2.51 18.80 -6.23
C GLY A 34 2.07 17.88 -5.09
N TYR A 35 2.47 18.20 -3.86
CA TYR A 35 2.05 17.49 -2.66
C TYR A 35 0.68 17.98 -2.20
N VAL A 36 -0.13 17.09 -1.62
CA VAL A 36 -1.34 17.48 -0.90
C VAL A 36 -0.92 18.37 0.29
N PRO A 37 -1.60 19.50 0.56
CA PRO A 37 -1.28 20.32 1.72
C PRO A 37 -1.36 19.50 3.01
N THR A 38 -0.23 19.34 3.70
CA THR A 38 -0.15 18.67 4.99
C THR A 38 0.28 19.67 6.05
N GLU A 39 -0.61 19.94 7.01
CA GLU A 39 -0.27 20.64 8.24
C GLU A 39 0.57 19.75 9.16
N SER A 40 1.37 20.38 10.01
CA SER A 40 2.17 19.68 11.01
C SER A 40 1.31 19.36 12.24
N TYR A 41 1.18 18.07 12.54
CA TYR A 41 0.60 17.61 13.80
C TYR A 41 1.58 17.87 14.96
N GLU A 42 1.06 18.31 16.11
CA GLU A 42 1.87 18.69 17.28
C GLU A 42 2.13 17.54 18.25
N THR A 43 1.31 16.48 18.20
CA THR A 43 1.42 15.35 19.12
C THR A 43 2.63 14.49 18.77
N ASP A 44 3.56 14.40 19.72
CA ASP A 44 4.65 13.43 19.66
C ASP A 44 4.15 12.05 20.11
N ALA A 45 4.15 11.09 19.20
CA ALA A 45 3.66 9.73 19.45
C ALA A 45 4.72 8.83 20.12
N TYR A 46 5.95 9.32 20.30
CA TYR A 46 7.05 8.49 20.79
C TYR A 46 7.23 8.61 22.31
N HIS A 47 7.03 7.49 23.00
CA HIS A 47 7.25 7.39 24.45
C HIS A 47 8.45 6.49 24.75
N GLU A 48 9.51 7.06 25.33
CA GLU A 48 10.61 6.27 25.90
C GLU A 48 10.39 6.04 27.40
N PRO A 49 10.18 4.79 27.84
CA PRO A 49 9.93 4.48 29.24
C PRO A 49 11.18 4.62 30.13
N GLY A 50 12.36 4.96 29.57
CA GLY A 50 13.60 5.11 30.34
C GLY A 50 13.89 3.90 31.25
N ALA A 51 14.38 4.16 32.47
CA ALA A 51 14.73 3.10 33.42
C ALA A 51 13.51 2.32 33.99
N ILE A 52 12.30 2.91 33.98
CA ILE A 52 11.08 2.22 34.46
C ILE A 52 10.65 1.10 33.49
N GLY A 53 11.13 1.15 32.23
CA GLY A 53 10.84 0.14 31.20
C GLY A 53 11.21 -1.29 31.63
N MET A 54 12.24 -1.48 32.45
CA MET A 54 12.59 -2.80 32.98
C MET A 54 11.47 -3.38 33.88
N LEU A 55 10.81 -2.53 34.67
CA LEU A 55 9.69 -2.98 35.50
C LEU A 55 8.48 -3.36 34.66
N PHE A 56 8.21 -2.61 33.58
CA PHE A 56 7.13 -2.96 32.64
C PHE A 56 7.37 -4.30 31.98
N GLN A 57 8.60 -4.60 31.55
CA GLN A 57 8.94 -5.92 30.99
C GLN A 57 8.73 -7.06 32.01
N ILE A 58 9.09 -6.86 33.27
CA ILE A 58 8.86 -7.86 34.33
C ILE A 58 7.36 -8.08 34.54
N VAL A 59 6.57 -7.00 34.63
CA VAL A 59 5.12 -7.08 34.81
C VAL A 59 4.46 -7.75 33.61
N GLN A 60 4.82 -7.38 32.38
CA GLN A 60 4.31 -8.01 31.16
C GLN A 60 4.66 -9.49 31.12
N GLY A 61 5.92 -9.85 31.42
CA GLY A 61 6.35 -11.25 31.51
C GLY A 61 5.54 -12.05 32.54
N PHE A 62 5.27 -11.47 33.71
CA PHE A 62 4.41 -12.09 34.72
C PHE A 62 2.96 -12.23 34.23
N LEU A 63 2.41 -11.19 33.59
CA LEU A 63 1.05 -11.24 33.04
C LEU A 63 0.92 -12.26 31.91
N TYR A 64 1.95 -12.52 31.11
CA TYR A 64 1.94 -13.62 30.14
C TYR A 64 1.99 -15.02 30.78
N ILE A 65 2.56 -15.14 31.98
CA ILE A 65 2.50 -16.39 32.76
C ILE A 65 1.10 -16.59 33.33
N VAL A 66 0.50 -15.52 33.86
CA VAL A 66 -0.86 -15.55 34.45
C VAL A 66 -1.92 -15.74 33.37
N GLN A 67 -1.78 -15.02 32.26
CA GLN A 67 -2.69 -15.05 31.13
C GLN A 67 -1.91 -15.14 29.81
N PRO A 68 -1.63 -16.36 29.32
CA PRO A 68 -0.88 -16.56 28.08
C PRO A 68 -1.77 -16.40 26.83
N HIS A 69 -3.09 -16.40 26.98
CA HIS A 69 -4.01 -16.40 25.85
C HIS A 69 -4.07 -15.02 25.17
N ALA A 70 -4.08 -15.03 23.83
CA ALA A 70 -4.28 -13.84 23.03
C ALA A 70 -5.68 -13.24 23.23
N PHE A 71 -5.84 -11.96 22.87
CA PHE A 71 -7.10 -11.24 22.99
C PHE A 71 -8.28 -12.00 22.32
N PRO A 72 -9.36 -12.29 23.06
CA PRO A 72 -10.43 -13.16 22.58
C PRO A 72 -11.41 -12.38 21.68
N GLN A 73 -10.99 -12.05 20.46
CA GLN A 73 -11.75 -11.23 19.49
C GLN A 73 -13.17 -11.76 19.26
N ASP A 74 -13.31 -13.08 19.06
CA ASP A 74 -14.60 -13.71 18.80
C ASP A 74 -15.54 -13.68 20.02
N LEU A 75 -14.99 -13.80 21.23
CA LEU A 75 -15.74 -13.70 22.48
C LEU A 75 -16.30 -12.28 22.63
N VAL A 76 -15.43 -11.27 22.48
CA VAL A 76 -15.79 -9.86 22.59
C VAL A 76 -16.79 -9.48 21.49
N ARG A 77 -16.61 -9.95 20.25
CA ARG A 77 -17.56 -9.74 19.15
C ARG A 77 -18.94 -10.33 19.48
N LYS A 78 -19.00 -11.58 19.94
CA LYS A 78 -20.27 -12.24 20.30
C LYS A 78 -20.97 -11.52 21.44
N VAL A 79 -20.24 -11.10 22.47
CA VAL A 79 -20.76 -10.31 23.60
C VAL A 79 -21.19 -8.91 23.17
N ALA A 80 -20.50 -8.28 22.22
CA ALA A 80 -20.88 -6.97 21.71
C ALA A 80 -22.14 -7.04 20.83
N GLN A 81 -22.32 -8.13 20.06
CA GLN A 81 -23.51 -8.37 19.24
C GLN A 81 -24.73 -8.79 20.08
N GLN A 82 -24.53 -9.64 21.08
CA GLN A 82 -25.53 -9.98 22.08
C GLN A 82 -25.57 -8.86 23.12
N LYS A 83 -26.37 -7.81 22.90
CA LYS A 83 -26.54 -6.67 23.83
C LYS A 83 -26.38 -7.14 25.28
N PHE A 84 -25.41 -6.59 26.01
CA PHE A 84 -24.98 -6.98 27.38
C PHE A 84 -26.12 -7.30 28.37
N GLY A 85 -27.35 -6.81 28.15
CA GLY A 85 -28.54 -7.12 28.93
C GLY A 85 -29.19 -8.48 28.70
N GLU A 86 -29.05 -9.13 27.53
CA GLU A 86 -29.71 -10.42 27.24
C GLU A 86 -28.97 -11.64 27.80
N ILE A 87 -27.66 -11.53 28.03
CA ILE A 87 -26.81 -12.63 28.55
C ILE A 87 -27.19 -12.99 30.00
N ARG A 88 -27.67 -12.02 30.78
CA ARG A 88 -27.89 -12.17 32.23
C ARG A 88 -29.11 -13.03 32.59
N ASN A 89 -30.05 -13.23 31.67
CA ASN A 89 -31.35 -13.85 31.98
C ASN A 89 -31.50 -15.31 31.54
N ASP A 90 -30.52 -15.91 30.87
CA ASP A 90 -30.71 -17.26 30.28
C ASP A 90 -29.40 -18.09 30.28
N TYR A 91 -28.89 -18.43 31.47
CA TYR A 91 -27.71 -19.31 31.64
C TYR A 91 -27.95 -20.75 31.13
N GLN A 92 -29.15 -21.09 30.68
CA GLN A 92 -29.57 -22.44 30.33
C GLN A 92 -29.37 -22.75 28.84
N LYS A 93 -29.09 -21.75 28.00
CA LYS A 93 -28.74 -21.95 26.59
C LYS A 93 -27.33 -22.52 26.44
N PRO A 94 -27.11 -23.54 25.59
CA PRO A 94 -25.80 -24.17 25.41
C PRO A 94 -24.73 -23.17 24.93
N GLU A 95 -25.13 -22.14 24.17
CA GLU A 95 -24.24 -21.09 23.68
C GLU A 95 -23.65 -20.24 24.83
N ASN A 96 -24.43 -19.94 25.87
CA ASN A 96 -24.00 -19.16 27.02
C ASN A 96 -23.10 -19.98 27.97
N VAL A 97 -23.31 -21.30 28.03
CA VAL A 97 -22.44 -22.22 28.79
C VAL A 97 -21.06 -22.34 28.14
N VAL A 98 -20.99 -22.43 26.81
CA VAL A 98 -19.71 -22.45 26.08
C VAL A 98 -18.98 -21.12 26.24
N LEU A 99 -19.71 -19.99 26.16
CA LEU A 99 -19.14 -18.65 26.34
C LEU A 99 -18.54 -18.46 27.75
N THR A 100 -19.27 -18.85 28.79
CA THR A 100 -18.78 -18.76 30.17
C THR A 100 -17.58 -19.66 30.43
N LEU A 101 -17.56 -20.88 29.86
CA LEU A 101 -16.41 -21.78 29.97
C LEU A 101 -15.17 -21.21 29.27
N GLN A 102 -15.34 -20.56 28.11
CA GLN A 102 -14.27 -19.88 27.39
C GLN A 102 -13.73 -18.68 28.18
N THR A 103 -14.60 -17.89 28.82
CA THR A 103 -14.19 -16.78 29.71
C THR A 103 -13.44 -17.29 30.94
N ILE A 104 -13.89 -18.39 31.56
CA ILE A 104 -13.20 -18.99 32.72
C ILE A 104 -11.83 -19.54 32.30
N HIS A 105 -11.73 -20.18 31.14
CA HIS A 105 -10.46 -20.68 30.62
C HIS A 105 -9.47 -19.55 30.34
N TYR A 106 -9.98 -18.43 29.81
CA TYR A 106 -9.23 -17.20 29.65
C TYR A 106 -8.74 -16.74 31.04
N GLU A 107 -9.61 -16.43 31.99
CA GLU A 107 -9.21 -15.82 33.28
C GLU A 107 -8.60 -16.77 34.33
N ILE A 108 -8.26 -18.02 33.97
CA ILE A 108 -7.90 -19.07 34.96
C ILE A 108 -6.72 -18.68 35.87
N GLY A 109 -5.69 -18.02 35.34
CA GLY A 109 -4.55 -17.60 36.16
C GLY A 109 -4.89 -16.47 37.12
N PHE A 110 -5.76 -15.54 36.73
CA PHE A 110 -6.27 -14.50 37.63
C PHE A 110 -7.14 -15.10 38.73
N ILE A 111 -7.95 -16.11 38.43
CA ILE A 111 -8.75 -16.84 39.43
C ILE A 111 -7.85 -17.54 40.44
N ILE A 112 -6.81 -18.25 39.99
CA ILE A 112 -5.84 -18.92 40.88
C ILE A 112 -5.15 -17.90 41.78
N ALA A 113 -4.65 -16.80 41.21
CA ALA A 113 -4.02 -15.72 41.97
C ALA A 113 -4.98 -15.10 43.00
N ALA A 114 -6.26 -14.93 42.64
CA ALA A 114 -7.28 -14.41 43.54
C ALA A 114 -7.55 -15.34 44.71
N VAL A 115 -7.68 -16.66 44.46
CA VAL A 115 -7.86 -17.65 45.53
C VAL A 115 -6.67 -17.65 46.48
N LEU A 116 -5.44 -17.63 45.96
CA LEU A 116 -4.23 -17.57 46.80
C LEU A 116 -4.17 -16.27 47.63
N GLY A 117 -4.52 -15.13 47.04
CA GLY A 117 -4.59 -13.85 47.73
C GLY A 117 -5.65 -13.82 48.83
N LEU A 118 -6.83 -14.38 48.58
CA LEU A 118 -7.91 -14.49 49.57
C LEU A 118 -7.54 -15.44 50.72
N LEU A 119 -6.89 -16.57 50.41
CA LEU A 119 -6.35 -17.47 51.43
C LEU A 119 -5.34 -16.76 52.32
N PHE A 120 -4.42 -15.98 51.75
CA PHE A 120 -3.47 -15.18 52.52
C PHE A 120 -4.17 -14.14 53.40
N LEU A 121 -5.17 -13.44 52.86
CA LEU A 121 -5.95 -12.43 53.57
C LEU A 121 -6.65 -12.99 54.81
N LEU A 122 -7.16 -14.23 54.73
CA LEU A 122 -7.83 -14.91 55.84
C LEU A 122 -6.84 -15.57 56.81
N LEU A 123 -5.83 -16.28 56.30
CA LEU A 123 -4.90 -17.05 57.11
C LEU A 123 -3.95 -16.16 57.91
N MET A 124 -3.48 -15.04 57.36
CA MET A 124 -2.53 -14.17 58.06
C MET A 124 -3.05 -13.61 59.40
N PRO A 125 -4.25 -13.00 59.49
CA PRO A 125 -4.77 -12.55 60.78
C PRO A 125 -5.07 -13.72 61.72
N LEU A 126 -5.55 -14.86 61.22
CA LEU A 126 -5.79 -16.05 62.04
C LEU A 126 -4.51 -16.60 62.67
N VAL A 127 -3.44 -16.72 61.87
CA VAL A 127 -2.12 -17.15 62.35
C VAL A 127 -1.54 -16.12 63.30
N GLY A 128 -1.69 -14.82 63.02
CA GLY A 128 -1.26 -13.75 63.91
C GLY A 128 -1.95 -13.79 65.28
N LEU A 129 -3.27 -14.01 65.30
CA LEU A 129 -4.05 -14.18 66.54
C LEU A 129 -3.62 -15.44 67.30
N CYS A 130 -3.47 -16.58 66.61
CA CYS A 130 -2.99 -17.82 67.22
C CYS A 130 -1.59 -17.64 67.80
N PHE A 131 -0.68 -17.01 67.07
CA PHE A 131 0.68 -16.73 67.52
C PHE A 131 0.68 -15.81 68.75
N CYS A 132 -0.15 -14.76 68.74
CA CYS A 132 -0.30 -13.85 69.89
C CYS A 132 -0.82 -14.60 71.13
N MET A 133 -1.90 -15.38 70.99
CA MET A 133 -2.46 -16.17 72.10
C MET A 133 -1.47 -17.21 72.63
N CYS A 134 -0.80 -17.97 71.75
CA CYS A 134 0.22 -18.93 72.16
C CYS A 134 1.39 -18.25 72.89
N ARG A 135 1.79 -17.06 72.44
CA ARG A 135 2.83 -16.26 73.09
C ARG A 135 2.42 -15.72 74.45
N CYS A 136 1.15 -15.33 74.63
CA CYS A 136 0.59 -14.94 75.93
C CYS A 136 0.47 -16.11 76.92
N CYS A 137 0.39 -17.35 76.42
CA CYS A 137 0.42 -18.58 77.23
C CYS A 137 1.83 -19.17 77.36
N ASP A 138 2.87 -18.34 77.39
CA ASP A 138 4.30 -18.67 77.49
C ASP A 138 4.87 -19.59 76.38
N ASN A 139 4.06 -20.03 75.42
CA ASN A 139 4.51 -20.80 74.26
C ASN A 139 5.03 -19.87 73.13
N CYS A 140 5.51 -20.41 72.01
CA CYS A 140 6.01 -19.60 70.87
C CYS A 140 7.05 -18.52 71.26
N GLY A 141 7.94 -18.85 72.21
CA GLY A 141 8.99 -17.96 72.70
C GLY A 141 8.53 -16.93 73.73
N GLY A 142 7.39 -17.15 74.40
CA GLY A 142 6.90 -16.36 75.54
C GLY A 142 7.66 -16.64 76.84
N GLU A 143 8.01 -17.90 77.11
CA GLU A 143 8.75 -18.37 78.30
C GLU A 143 10.15 -17.74 78.45
N MET A 144 10.67 -17.05 77.42
CA MET A 144 12.00 -16.41 77.34
C MET A 144 13.20 -17.34 77.62
N HIS A 145 12.96 -18.62 77.91
CA HIS A 145 13.97 -19.63 78.18
C HIS A 145 14.31 -20.41 76.89
N GLN A 146 15.58 -20.35 76.46
CA GLN A 146 16.04 -21.02 75.24
C GLN A 146 16.90 -22.24 75.57
N ARG A 147 16.36 -23.44 75.34
CA ARG A 147 17.10 -24.70 75.47
C ARG A 147 18.13 -24.80 74.35
N GLN A 148 19.42 -24.82 74.69
CA GLN A 148 20.50 -24.96 73.70
C GLN A 148 20.38 -26.31 72.96
N LYS A 149 20.04 -26.27 71.68
CA LYS A 149 20.01 -27.44 70.80
C LYS A 149 21.41 -27.70 70.24
N LYS A 150 21.76 -28.97 69.99
CA LYS A 150 23.06 -29.41 69.45
C LYS A 150 23.47 -28.71 68.14
N ASN A 151 22.49 -28.24 67.34
CA ASN A 151 22.71 -27.51 66.08
C ASN A 151 22.22 -26.04 66.12
N GLY A 152 22.14 -25.43 67.31
CA GLY A 152 21.52 -24.12 67.51
C GLY A 152 22.15 -22.98 66.70
N ASP A 153 23.48 -22.95 66.59
CA ASP A 153 24.20 -21.87 65.90
C ASP A 153 24.01 -21.94 64.38
N CYS A 154 24.02 -23.15 63.80
CA CYS A 154 23.73 -23.36 62.38
C CYS A 154 22.28 -22.98 62.03
N GLN A 155 21.31 -23.35 62.86
CA GLN A 155 19.90 -22.98 62.67
C GLN A 155 19.70 -21.46 62.76
N ARG A 156 20.33 -20.81 63.74
CA ARG A 156 20.26 -19.35 63.89
C ARG A 156 20.90 -18.63 62.70
N GLY A 157 22.05 -19.10 62.24
CA GLY A 157 22.70 -18.59 61.03
C GLY A 157 21.78 -18.73 59.82
N CYS A 158 21.20 -19.91 59.59
CA CYS A 158 20.27 -20.16 58.49
C CYS A 158 19.05 -19.23 58.51
N TYR A 159 18.39 -19.07 59.66
CA TYR A 159 17.23 -18.18 59.78
C TYR A 159 17.61 -16.70 59.61
N ALA A 160 18.76 -16.28 60.12
CA ALA A 160 19.25 -14.92 59.94
C ALA A 160 19.58 -14.64 58.46
N THR A 161 20.21 -15.58 57.76
CA THR A 161 20.49 -15.47 56.32
C THR A 161 19.19 -15.43 55.51
N PHE A 162 18.23 -16.32 55.80
CA PHE A 162 16.93 -16.31 55.12
C PHE A 162 16.20 -14.99 55.33
N LEU A 163 16.12 -14.52 56.58
CA LEU A 163 15.50 -13.24 56.90
C LEU A 163 16.20 -12.07 56.21
N PHE A 164 17.53 -12.07 56.14
CA PHE A 164 18.30 -11.06 55.43
C PHE A 164 17.98 -11.05 53.93
N VAL A 165 17.99 -12.22 53.28
CA VAL A 165 17.65 -12.34 51.85
C VAL A 165 16.21 -11.91 51.58
N THR A 166 15.24 -12.32 52.40
CA THR A 166 13.85 -11.88 52.24
C THR A 166 13.70 -10.37 52.47
N THR A 167 14.41 -9.81 53.45
CA THR A 167 14.39 -8.37 53.74
C THR A 167 14.97 -7.56 52.57
N LEU A 168 16.03 -8.08 51.93
CA LEU A 168 16.57 -7.50 50.69
C LEU A 168 15.54 -7.52 49.56
N LEU A 169 14.87 -8.65 49.31
CA LEU A 169 13.83 -8.75 48.29
C LEU A 169 12.67 -7.78 48.54
N ILE A 170 12.21 -7.67 49.80
CA ILE A 170 11.17 -6.70 50.18
C ILE A 170 11.65 -5.27 49.93
N SER A 171 12.91 -4.95 50.25
CA SER A 171 13.45 -3.61 50.02
C SER A 171 13.48 -3.22 48.53
N VAL A 172 13.84 -4.16 47.65
CA VAL A 172 13.73 -3.97 46.19
C VAL A 172 12.27 -3.71 45.79
N GLY A 173 11.34 -4.51 46.31
CA GLY A 173 9.91 -4.32 46.07
C GLY A 173 9.39 -2.94 46.48
N VAL A 174 9.82 -2.41 47.63
CA VAL A 174 9.45 -1.06 48.10
C VAL A 174 10.01 0.02 47.16
N ILE A 175 11.25 -0.12 46.69
CA ILE A 175 11.85 0.82 45.73
C ILE A 175 11.06 0.78 44.41
N CYS A 176 10.72 -0.40 43.91
CA CYS A 176 9.90 -0.55 42.70
C CYS A 176 8.51 0.07 42.87
N ALA A 177 7.85 -0.17 44.00
CA ALA A 177 6.54 0.39 44.30
C ALA A 177 6.58 1.93 44.38
N TYR A 178 7.59 2.50 45.03
CA TYR A 178 7.79 3.95 45.08
C TYR A 178 8.05 4.54 43.68
N ALA A 179 8.94 3.91 42.91
CA ALA A 179 9.25 4.35 41.53
C ALA A 179 8.02 4.28 40.61
N ALA A 180 7.24 3.20 40.70
CA ALA A 180 6.00 3.04 39.95
C ALA A 180 4.95 4.09 40.37
N ASN A 181 4.80 4.35 41.66
CA ASN A 181 3.89 5.37 42.18
C ASN A 181 4.22 6.78 41.67
N GLN A 182 5.51 7.13 41.68
CA GLN A 182 5.99 8.41 41.17
C GLN A 182 5.85 8.51 39.64
N ASN A 183 6.17 7.43 38.92
CA ASN A 183 6.01 7.40 37.48
C ASN A 183 4.56 7.60 37.07
N LEU A 184 3.59 6.96 37.75
CA LEU A 184 2.17 7.13 37.43
C LEU A 184 1.72 8.59 37.58
N THR A 185 2.14 9.30 38.64
CA THR A 185 1.86 10.74 38.79
C THR A 185 2.49 11.57 37.67
N ASN A 186 3.73 11.25 37.27
CA ASN A 186 4.39 11.95 36.17
C ASN A 186 3.66 11.73 34.83
N GLN A 187 3.20 10.50 34.57
CA GLN A 187 2.43 10.16 33.37
C GLN A 187 1.05 10.84 33.36
N ILE A 188 0.36 10.86 34.51
CA ILE A 188 -0.89 11.61 34.64
C ILE A 188 -0.62 13.07 34.29
N ARG A 189 0.36 13.75 34.90
CA ARG A 189 0.68 15.15 34.55
C ARG A 189 1.03 15.35 33.07
N GLY A 190 1.80 14.44 32.48
CA GLY A 190 2.14 14.46 31.05
C GLY A 190 0.94 14.27 30.13
N SER A 191 -0.03 13.45 30.53
CA SER A 191 -1.23 13.13 29.75
C SER A 191 -2.08 14.37 29.43
N LYS A 192 -2.07 15.40 30.30
CA LYS A 192 -2.77 16.67 30.06
C LYS A 192 -2.38 17.29 28.73
N LYS A 193 -1.07 17.44 28.53
CA LYS A 193 -0.51 18.06 27.33
C LYS A 193 -0.81 17.19 26.12
N LEU A 194 -0.62 15.87 26.27
CA LEU A 194 -0.87 14.92 25.20
C LEU A 194 -2.34 14.93 24.74
N VAL A 195 -3.28 14.93 25.67
CA VAL A 195 -4.73 15.00 25.37
C VAL A 195 -5.06 16.31 24.68
N GLN A 196 -4.50 17.43 25.13
CA GLN A 196 -4.70 18.73 24.50
C GLN A 196 -4.15 18.79 23.07
N THR A 197 -2.94 18.31 22.84
CA THR A 197 -2.36 18.27 21.48
C THR A 197 -3.12 17.30 20.58
N ASN A 198 -3.56 16.14 21.09
CA ASN A 198 -4.38 15.20 20.31
C ASN A 198 -5.73 15.81 19.88
N PHE A 199 -6.42 16.51 20.78
CA PHE A 199 -7.66 17.20 20.41
C PHE A 199 -7.43 18.30 19.39
N LYS A 200 -6.32 19.03 19.50
CA LYS A 200 -5.91 20.04 18.53
C LYS A 200 -5.61 19.41 17.17
N ASP A 201 -4.82 18.34 17.13
CA ASP A 201 -4.46 17.61 15.90
C ASP A 201 -5.70 17.01 15.23
N LEU A 202 -6.64 16.49 16.01
CA LEU A 202 -7.90 15.99 15.49
C LEU A 202 -8.75 17.12 14.88
N LYS A 203 -8.77 18.31 15.48
CA LYS A 203 -9.41 19.50 14.90
C LYS A 203 -8.72 19.95 13.61
N THR A 204 -7.39 19.96 13.58
CA THR A 204 -6.59 20.25 12.38
C THR A 204 -6.95 19.28 11.26
N LEU A 205 -6.94 17.97 11.53
CA LEU A 205 -7.34 16.93 10.57
C LEU A 205 -8.73 17.21 9.98
N LEU A 206 -9.72 17.54 10.81
CA LEU A 206 -11.08 17.81 10.34
C LEU A 206 -11.21 19.09 9.53
N ASN A 207 -10.46 20.14 9.89
CA ASN A 207 -10.47 21.41 9.17
C ASN A 207 -9.75 21.31 7.83
N ASP A 208 -8.70 20.49 7.75
CA ASP A 208 -7.88 20.36 6.54
C ASP A 208 -8.44 19.35 5.55
N THR A 209 -9.14 18.32 6.01
CA THR A 209 -9.72 17.27 5.15
C THR A 209 -10.55 17.87 3.99
N PRO A 210 -11.47 18.83 4.20
CA PRO A 210 -12.18 19.49 3.09
C PRO A 210 -11.25 20.19 2.10
N MET A 211 -10.23 20.91 2.58
CA MET A 211 -9.25 21.59 1.71
C MET A 211 -8.43 20.60 0.89
N GLN A 212 -8.04 19.46 1.47
CA GLN A 212 -7.33 18.40 0.76
C GLN A 212 -8.22 17.72 -0.29
N ILE A 213 -9.51 17.53 -0.01
CA ILE A 213 -10.49 17.03 -0.98
C ILE A 213 -10.63 18.01 -2.16
N ASP A 214 -10.82 19.30 -1.90
CA ASP A 214 -10.90 20.34 -2.92
C ASP A 214 -9.62 20.42 -3.76
N TYR A 215 -8.46 20.25 -3.12
CA TYR A 215 -7.18 20.18 -3.80
C TYR A 215 -7.14 19.01 -4.79
N VAL A 216 -7.47 17.79 -4.35
CA VAL A 216 -7.49 16.60 -5.23
C VAL A 216 -8.48 16.77 -6.39
N LEU A 217 -9.66 17.35 -6.13
CA LEU A 217 -10.65 17.67 -7.16
C LEU A 217 -10.13 18.68 -8.19
N SER A 218 -9.41 19.70 -7.74
CA SER A 218 -8.80 20.70 -8.63
C SER A 218 -7.77 20.04 -9.56
N LYS A 219 -6.98 19.08 -9.04
CA LYS A 219 -5.99 18.34 -9.84
C LYS A 219 -6.65 17.42 -10.86
N PHE A 220 -7.76 16.78 -10.50
CA PHE A 220 -8.57 16.01 -11.46
C PHE A 220 -9.02 16.89 -12.65
N ASN A 221 -9.48 18.12 -12.39
CA ASN A 221 -9.88 19.04 -13.46
C ASN A 221 -8.72 19.41 -14.38
N VAL A 222 -7.51 19.63 -13.85
CA VAL A 222 -6.32 19.88 -14.67
C VAL A 222 -6.00 18.69 -15.57
N THR A 223 -6.06 17.46 -15.04
CA THR A 223 -5.85 16.24 -15.83
C THR A 223 -6.90 16.09 -16.91
N LYS A 224 -8.18 16.31 -16.56
CA LYS A 224 -9.30 16.28 -17.49
C LYS A 224 -9.08 17.25 -18.65
N ASP A 225 -8.77 18.51 -18.35
CA ASP A 225 -8.64 19.56 -19.37
C ASP A 225 -7.44 19.29 -20.28
N LYS A 226 -6.34 18.77 -19.73
CA LYS A 226 -5.18 18.33 -20.51
C LYS A 226 -5.51 17.15 -21.42
N ALA A 227 -6.22 16.14 -20.92
CA ALA A 227 -6.66 15.00 -21.73
C ALA A 227 -7.60 15.42 -22.86
N LEU A 228 -8.57 16.30 -22.58
CA LEU A 228 -9.47 16.86 -23.58
C LEU A 228 -8.71 17.67 -24.64
N SER A 229 -7.70 18.45 -24.24
CA SER A 229 -6.85 19.19 -25.17
C SER A 229 -6.05 18.27 -26.09
N GLU A 230 -5.54 17.14 -25.61
CA GLU A 230 -4.82 16.17 -26.46
C GLU A 230 -5.76 15.39 -27.37
N MET A 231 -6.98 15.10 -26.90
CA MET A 231 -8.02 14.48 -27.71
C MET A 231 -8.48 15.36 -28.87
N ASN A 232 -8.63 16.67 -28.68
CA ASN A 232 -8.99 17.59 -29.77
C ASN A 232 -7.94 17.62 -30.91
N ASN A 233 -6.71 17.17 -30.63
CA ASN A 233 -5.64 17.07 -31.62
C ASN A 233 -5.53 15.68 -32.26
N LEU A 234 -6.41 14.73 -31.89
CA LEU A 234 -6.36 13.35 -32.37
C LEU A 234 -6.68 13.25 -33.86
N GLY A 235 -7.74 13.93 -34.33
CA GLY A 235 -8.15 13.93 -35.73
C GLY A 235 -7.04 14.33 -36.71
N PRO A 236 -6.41 15.51 -36.57
CA PRO A 236 -5.30 15.94 -37.43
C PRO A 236 -4.11 14.98 -37.38
N LEU A 237 -3.74 14.51 -36.19
CA LEU A 237 -2.55 13.68 -35.98
C LEU A 237 -2.73 12.24 -36.49
N LEU A 238 -3.95 11.70 -36.44
CA LEU A 238 -4.32 10.45 -37.10
C LEU A 238 -4.41 10.63 -38.61
N GLY A 239 -5.05 11.71 -39.08
CA GLY A 239 -5.18 12.03 -40.50
C GLY A 239 -3.83 12.14 -41.20
N GLU A 240 -2.87 12.84 -40.59
CA GLU A 240 -1.51 12.98 -41.09
C GLU A 240 -0.78 11.63 -41.12
N ARG A 241 -0.81 10.85 -40.02
CA ARG A 241 -0.17 9.52 -39.97
C ARG A 241 -0.77 8.54 -40.98
N VAL A 242 -2.08 8.54 -41.17
CA VAL A 242 -2.77 7.69 -42.14
C VAL A 242 -2.39 8.10 -43.57
N HIS A 243 -2.41 9.39 -43.88
CA HIS A 243 -2.01 9.90 -45.18
C HIS A 243 -0.54 9.61 -45.49
N GLU A 244 0.37 9.81 -44.54
CA GLU A 244 1.78 9.49 -44.72
C GLU A 244 1.99 7.98 -44.96
N ARG A 245 1.30 7.12 -44.21
CA ARG A 245 1.41 5.67 -44.35
C ARG A 245 0.85 5.18 -45.68
N LEU A 246 -0.38 5.55 -46.05
CA LEU A 246 -0.96 5.21 -47.35
C LEU A 246 -0.15 5.80 -48.50
N GLY A 247 0.39 7.01 -48.32
CA GLY A 247 1.18 7.70 -49.34
C GLY A 247 2.45 6.96 -49.75
N LYS A 248 2.92 5.97 -48.97
CA LYS A 248 4.04 5.09 -49.34
C LYS A 248 3.65 4.08 -50.41
N ASP A 249 2.40 3.66 -50.44
CA ASP A 249 1.90 2.63 -51.37
C ASP A 249 1.11 3.26 -52.54
N VAL A 250 0.32 4.30 -52.26
CA VAL A 250 -0.58 4.95 -53.24
C VAL A 250 0.18 5.78 -54.27
N ARG A 251 1.18 6.57 -53.85
CA ARG A 251 1.95 7.44 -54.78
C ARG A 251 2.69 6.62 -55.86
N PRO A 252 3.48 5.58 -55.51
CA PRO A 252 4.15 4.76 -56.53
C PRO A 252 3.18 4.05 -57.47
N ALA A 253 2.03 3.60 -56.96
CA ALA A 253 1.02 2.95 -57.80
C ALA A 253 0.42 3.92 -58.83
N PHE A 254 0.10 5.15 -58.42
CA PHE A 254 -0.38 6.19 -59.34
C PHE A 254 0.67 6.62 -60.36
N ASP A 255 1.93 6.78 -59.93
CA ASP A 255 3.03 7.12 -60.82
C ASP A 255 3.28 6.02 -61.87
N ALA A 256 3.15 4.75 -61.48
CA ALA A 256 3.23 3.61 -62.41
C ALA A 256 2.13 3.66 -63.48
N VAL A 257 0.90 4.02 -63.11
CA VAL A 257 -0.22 4.18 -64.07
C VAL A 257 0.01 5.35 -65.02
N LEU A 258 0.55 6.47 -64.53
CA LEU A 258 0.92 7.61 -65.39
C LEU A 258 2.01 7.25 -66.40
N ASN A 259 3.05 6.54 -65.96
CA ASN A 259 4.11 6.06 -66.84
C ASN A 259 3.55 5.09 -67.90
N MET A 260 2.63 4.22 -67.52
CA MET A 260 1.94 3.32 -68.46
C MET A 260 1.09 4.09 -69.47
N ALA A 261 0.36 5.12 -69.04
CA ALA A 261 -0.42 5.99 -69.94
C ALA A 261 0.48 6.72 -70.95
N GLY A 262 1.65 7.21 -70.50
CA GLY A 262 2.68 7.80 -71.37
C GLY A 262 3.19 6.80 -72.41
N ALA A 263 3.57 5.60 -71.97
CA ALA A 263 4.05 4.54 -72.86
C ALA A 263 3.01 4.12 -73.91
N ILE A 264 1.72 4.05 -73.54
CA ILE A 264 0.62 3.74 -74.48
C ILE A 264 0.51 4.82 -75.55
N LYS A 265 0.63 6.11 -75.17
CA LYS A 265 0.57 7.23 -76.11
C LYS A 265 1.75 7.21 -77.09
N GLU A 266 2.97 7.04 -76.59
CA GLU A 266 4.17 6.93 -77.44
C GLU A 266 4.09 5.72 -78.38
N THR A 267 3.58 4.58 -77.89
CA THR A 267 3.38 3.37 -78.70
C THR A 267 2.37 3.61 -79.82
N LYS A 268 1.29 4.35 -79.56
CA LYS A 268 0.32 4.74 -80.60
C LYS A 268 0.99 5.60 -81.66
N GLU A 269 1.70 6.66 -81.27
CA GLU A 269 2.38 7.57 -82.22
C GLU A 269 3.40 6.81 -83.08
N ALA A 270 4.13 5.86 -82.49
CA ALA A 270 5.03 4.98 -83.22
C ALA A 270 4.28 4.07 -84.22
N LEU A 271 3.16 3.46 -83.81
CA LEU A 271 2.35 2.61 -84.71
C LEU A 271 1.70 3.40 -85.85
N GLU A 272 1.23 4.64 -85.61
CA GLU A 272 0.68 5.52 -86.65
C GLU A 272 1.75 5.86 -87.69
N ASN A 273 2.96 6.22 -87.24
CA ASN A 273 4.09 6.47 -88.14
C ASN A 273 4.46 5.24 -88.97
N VAL A 274 4.44 4.05 -88.38
CA VAL A 274 4.68 2.79 -89.11
C VAL A 274 3.56 2.55 -90.12
N SER A 275 2.29 2.73 -89.76
CA SER A 275 1.14 2.56 -90.68
C SER A 275 1.27 3.45 -91.91
N VAL A 276 1.55 4.74 -91.72
CA VAL A 276 1.76 5.70 -92.82
C VAL A 276 2.97 5.29 -93.66
N SER A 277 4.05 4.86 -93.02
CA SER A 277 5.25 4.40 -93.74
C SER A 277 4.97 3.17 -94.60
N VAL A 278 4.16 2.22 -94.12
CA VAL A 278 3.77 1.03 -94.88
C VAL A 278 2.93 1.42 -96.11
N GLU A 279 1.95 2.31 -95.95
CA GLU A 279 1.12 2.81 -97.06
C GLU A 279 1.96 3.49 -98.14
N VAL A 280 2.85 4.40 -97.75
CA VAL A 280 3.75 5.11 -98.69
C VAL A 280 4.67 4.13 -99.42
N LEU A 281 5.18 3.12 -98.73
CA LEU A 281 6.07 2.12 -99.31
C LEU A 281 5.33 1.20 -100.31
N GLN A 282 4.08 0.85 -100.04
CA GLN A 282 3.21 0.11 -100.94
C GLN A 282 2.84 0.94 -102.19
N GLU A 283 2.46 2.21 -102.03
CA GLU A 283 2.19 3.08 -103.17
C GLU A 283 3.44 3.27 -104.05
N ALA A 284 4.61 3.48 -103.43
CA ALA A 284 5.87 3.63 -104.14
C ALA A 284 6.26 2.36 -104.91
N ILE A 285 6.03 1.17 -104.34
CA ILE A 285 6.33 -0.10 -105.02
C ILE A 285 5.38 -0.36 -106.18
N ASP A 286 4.09 -0.04 -106.03
CA ASP A 286 3.10 -0.17 -107.11
C ASP A 286 3.42 0.77 -108.27
N LYS A 287 3.75 2.02 -107.97
CA LYS A 287 4.18 3.00 -108.98
C LYS A 287 5.47 2.58 -109.67
N LEU A 288 6.45 2.07 -108.92
CA LEU A 288 7.68 1.54 -109.49
C LEU A 288 7.39 0.33 -110.39
N ASN A 289 6.47 -0.55 -109.99
CA ASN A 289 6.08 -1.74 -110.75
C ASN A 289 5.40 -1.37 -112.08
N ILE A 290 4.51 -0.38 -112.06
CA ILE A 290 3.86 0.17 -113.27
C ILE A 290 4.93 0.75 -114.21
N ASN A 291 5.77 1.66 -113.70
CA ASN A 291 6.81 2.32 -114.51
C ASN A 291 7.82 1.33 -115.06
N LEU A 292 8.24 0.33 -114.28
CA LEU A 292 9.18 -0.70 -114.71
C LEU A 292 8.56 -1.61 -115.78
N THR A 293 7.29 -1.98 -115.62
CA THR A 293 6.55 -2.78 -116.60
C THR A 293 6.36 -2.02 -117.90
N GLU A 294 6.04 -0.73 -117.84
CA GLU A 294 5.94 0.14 -119.01
C GLU A 294 7.29 0.29 -119.72
N ALA A 295 8.37 0.59 -118.99
CA ALA A 295 9.71 0.66 -119.56
C ALA A 295 10.13 -0.67 -120.21
N LYS A 296 9.78 -1.81 -119.60
CA LYS A 296 10.03 -3.14 -120.15
C LYS A 296 9.25 -3.37 -121.45
N LEU A 297 7.98 -2.97 -121.51
CA LEU A 297 7.15 -3.04 -122.72
C LEU A 297 7.69 -2.14 -123.84
N GLN A 298 8.06 -0.89 -123.52
CA GLN A 298 8.64 0.03 -124.48
C GLN A 298 9.98 -0.47 -125.04
N LEU A 299 10.85 -1.01 -124.18
CA LEU A 299 12.10 -1.64 -124.60
C LEU A 299 11.85 -2.86 -125.48
N THR A 300 10.88 -3.71 -125.11
CA THR A 300 10.49 -4.89 -125.90
C THR A 300 9.94 -4.49 -127.27
N SER A 301 9.11 -3.44 -127.33
CA SER A 301 8.58 -2.88 -128.57
C SER A 301 9.69 -2.32 -129.46
N THR A 302 10.63 -1.56 -128.88
CA THR A 302 11.79 -1.01 -129.60
C THR A 302 12.69 -2.13 -130.15
N LEU A 303 12.87 -3.21 -129.38
CA LEU A 303 13.64 -4.39 -129.82
C LEU A 303 12.93 -5.19 -130.93
N SER A 304 11.63 -4.98 -131.13
CA SER A 304 10.83 -5.62 -132.19
C SER A 304 10.87 -4.85 -133.51
N ASP A 305 11.60 -3.73 -133.57
CA ASP A 305 11.78 -2.92 -134.78
C ASP A 305 12.56 -3.71 -135.86
N PRO A 306 12.16 -3.63 -137.16
CA PRO A 306 12.87 -4.29 -138.26
C PRO A 306 14.37 -3.98 -138.33
N ALA A 307 14.80 -2.80 -137.86
CA ALA A 307 16.20 -2.41 -137.79
C ALA A 307 17.03 -3.32 -136.86
N CYS A 308 16.43 -3.88 -135.81
CA CYS A 308 17.11 -4.88 -134.94
C CYS A 308 17.31 -6.24 -135.63
N SER A 309 16.68 -6.48 -136.79
CA SER A 309 16.89 -7.68 -137.61
C SER A 309 17.94 -7.49 -138.72
N ALA A 310 18.55 -6.30 -138.82
CA ALA A 310 19.62 -6.02 -139.79
C ALA A 310 20.98 -6.56 -139.31
N ASN A 311 21.81 -7.04 -140.26
CA ASN A 311 23.06 -7.79 -140.02
C ASN A 311 24.07 -7.16 -139.03
N VAL A 312 24.00 -5.85 -138.77
CA VAL A 312 24.92 -5.15 -137.84
C VAL A 312 24.31 -4.95 -136.44
N ALA A 313 22.98 -4.94 -136.29
CA ALA A 313 22.29 -4.63 -135.04
C ALA A 313 21.80 -5.84 -134.23
N ILE A 314 21.81 -7.05 -134.81
CA ILE A 314 21.31 -8.29 -134.17
C ILE A 314 22.00 -8.61 -132.83
N ILE A 315 23.33 -8.49 -132.77
CA ILE A 315 24.12 -8.87 -131.58
C ILE A 315 23.77 -7.99 -130.35
N PRO A 316 23.83 -6.64 -130.44
CA PRO A 316 23.45 -5.80 -129.29
C PRO A 316 21.96 -5.91 -128.95
N CYS A 317 21.05 -5.99 -129.92
CA CYS A 317 19.61 -6.13 -129.64
C CYS A 317 19.30 -7.42 -128.85
N ASN A 318 19.86 -8.57 -129.24
CA ASN A 318 19.66 -9.83 -128.52
C ASN A 318 20.24 -9.81 -127.09
N LYS A 319 21.36 -9.11 -126.87
CA LYS A 319 21.94 -8.99 -125.52
C LYS A 319 21.04 -8.19 -124.58
N ILE A 320 20.45 -7.10 -125.07
CA ILE A 320 19.48 -6.28 -124.32
C ILE A 320 18.19 -7.08 -124.08
N ALA A 321 17.70 -7.79 -125.11
CA ALA A 321 16.55 -8.70 -125.01
C ALA A 321 16.71 -9.71 -123.86
N ASN A 322 17.89 -10.33 -123.76
CA ASN A 322 18.18 -11.29 -122.69
C ASN A 322 18.30 -10.64 -121.30
N SER A 323 18.72 -9.38 -121.20
CA SER A 323 18.84 -8.66 -119.92
C SER A 323 17.52 -8.11 -119.37
N LEU A 324 16.48 -7.99 -120.19
CA LEU A 324 15.15 -7.50 -119.77
C LEU A 324 14.50 -8.35 -118.66
N ASN A 325 14.88 -9.61 -118.54
CA ASN A 325 14.40 -10.49 -117.47
C ASN A 325 15.04 -10.21 -116.11
N GLN A 326 16.14 -9.46 -116.07
CA GLN A 326 16.80 -9.05 -114.82
C GLN A 326 16.19 -7.79 -114.21
N LEU A 327 15.39 -7.03 -114.97
CA LEU A 327 14.61 -5.90 -114.48
C LEU A 327 13.35 -6.41 -113.79
N ASN A 328 13.48 -6.75 -112.51
CA ASN A 328 12.37 -7.13 -111.63
C ASN A 328 12.50 -6.44 -110.26
N ILE A 329 11.38 -6.26 -109.58
CA ILE A 329 11.33 -5.71 -108.22
C ILE A 329 11.37 -6.87 -107.24
N ASN A 330 12.43 -6.95 -106.42
CA ASN A 330 12.59 -8.00 -105.41
C ASN A 330 11.98 -7.66 -104.04
N ALA A 331 11.66 -6.40 -103.78
CA ALA A 331 11.08 -5.99 -102.50
C ALA A 331 9.56 -6.22 -102.50
N ASN A 332 9.07 -7.05 -101.57
CA ASN A 332 7.65 -7.33 -101.37
C ASN A 332 7.17 -6.79 -100.02
N PHE A 333 6.55 -5.61 -100.05
CA PHE A 333 6.02 -4.94 -98.85
C PHE A 333 4.55 -5.29 -98.57
N SER A 334 3.93 -6.15 -99.38
CA SER A 334 2.59 -6.69 -99.13
C SER A 334 2.56 -7.75 -98.04
N MET A 335 3.73 -8.23 -97.59
CA MET A 335 3.85 -9.15 -96.45
C MET A 335 3.88 -8.43 -95.09
N LEU A 336 3.90 -7.09 -95.08
CA LEU A 336 3.83 -6.32 -93.83
C LEU A 336 2.40 -6.40 -93.25
N PRO A 337 2.24 -6.66 -91.94
CA PRO A 337 0.94 -6.82 -91.33
C PRO A 337 0.14 -5.51 -91.29
N ASP A 338 -1.18 -5.61 -91.43
CA ASP A 338 -2.09 -4.48 -91.21
C ASP A 338 -2.13 -4.10 -89.72
N LEU A 339 -1.76 -2.86 -89.42
CA LEU A 339 -1.71 -2.30 -88.07
C LEU A 339 -3.01 -1.58 -87.67
N THR A 340 -3.99 -1.45 -88.58
CA THR A 340 -5.24 -0.71 -88.36
C THR A 340 -6.01 -1.24 -87.14
N HIS A 341 -6.11 -2.56 -87.00
CA HIS A 341 -6.83 -3.16 -85.88
C HIS A 341 -6.14 -2.96 -84.52
N ASN A 342 -4.79 -2.94 -84.48
CA ASN A 342 -4.03 -2.66 -83.26
C ASN A 342 -4.16 -1.18 -82.86
N LEU A 343 -4.19 -0.27 -83.83
CA LEU A 343 -4.45 1.16 -83.63
C LEU A 343 -5.87 1.42 -83.11
N ILE A 344 -6.88 0.69 -83.61
CA ILE A 344 -8.26 0.79 -83.10
C ILE A 344 -8.32 0.39 -81.61
N ARG A 345 -7.69 -0.73 -81.24
CA ARG A 345 -7.64 -1.17 -79.84
C ARG A 345 -6.90 -0.21 -78.92
N LEU A 346 -5.77 0.35 -79.38
CA LEU A 346 -5.05 1.37 -78.61
C LEU A 346 -5.86 2.67 -78.46
N ASN A 347 -6.60 3.06 -79.50
CA ASN A 347 -7.52 4.20 -79.42
C ASN A 347 -8.66 3.94 -78.43
N GLU A 348 -9.20 2.73 -78.34
CA GLU A 348 -10.20 2.37 -77.31
C GLU A 348 -9.65 2.51 -75.89
N VAL A 349 -8.40 2.09 -75.65
CA VAL A 349 -7.75 2.26 -74.34
C VAL A 349 -7.53 3.74 -74.02
N LEU A 350 -7.07 4.53 -74.99
CA LEU A 350 -6.86 5.98 -74.83
C LEU A 350 -8.15 6.79 -74.69
N ARG A 351 -9.32 6.24 -75.04
CA ARG A 351 -10.62 6.87 -74.66
C ARG A 351 -10.79 6.90 -73.15
N THR A 352 -10.17 5.98 -72.43
CA THR A 352 -10.10 6.03 -70.98
C THR A 352 -8.91 6.88 -70.60
N ASP A 353 -9.16 8.14 -70.22
CA ASP A 353 -8.12 9.06 -69.78
C ASP A 353 -7.55 8.63 -68.41
N LEU A 354 -6.56 7.73 -68.46
CA LEU A 354 -5.86 7.20 -67.30
C LEU A 354 -5.22 8.32 -66.47
N SER A 355 -4.73 9.37 -67.12
CA SER A 355 -4.13 10.54 -66.45
C SER A 355 -5.16 11.29 -65.61
N ASN A 356 -6.36 11.52 -66.16
CA ASN A 356 -7.48 12.13 -65.43
C ASN A 356 -7.96 11.23 -64.29
N LEU A 357 -8.01 9.90 -64.49
CA LEU A 357 -8.38 8.96 -63.44
C LEU A 357 -7.36 8.98 -62.27
N VAL A 358 -6.07 9.04 -62.57
CA VAL A 358 -5.01 9.18 -61.55
C VAL A 358 -5.10 10.54 -60.84
N GLN A 359 -5.39 11.62 -61.57
CA GLN A 359 -5.56 12.94 -60.95
C GLN A 359 -6.76 12.99 -59.99
N LYS A 360 -7.87 12.33 -60.35
CA LYS A 360 -9.00 12.11 -59.43
C LYS A 360 -8.61 11.26 -58.24
N GLY A 361 -7.77 10.24 -58.44
CA GLY A 361 -7.18 9.42 -57.37
C GLY A 361 -6.35 10.25 -56.39
N TYR A 362 -5.47 11.12 -56.88
CA TYR A 362 -4.68 12.04 -56.06
C TYR A 362 -5.56 13.04 -55.29
N ALA A 363 -6.61 13.58 -55.94
CA ALA A 363 -7.56 14.47 -55.28
C ALA A 363 -8.30 13.77 -54.13
N ALA A 364 -8.79 12.54 -54.35
CA ALA A 364 -9.42 11.74 -53.31
C ALA A 364 -8.44 11.38 -52.18
N PHE A 365 -7.20 11.01 -52.51
CA PHE A 365 -6.17 10.68 -51.54
C PHE A 365 -5.77 11.87 -50.65
N ASN A 366 -5.69 13.08 -51.21
CA ASN A 366 -5.40 14.31 -50.46
C ASN A 366 -6.54 14.73 -49.53
N LEU A 367 -7.77 14.25 -49.74
CA LEU A 367 -8.92 14.45 -48.83
C LEU A 367 -8.94 13.48 -47.65
N THR A 368 -8.06 12.46 -47.64
CA THR A 368 -8.01 11.44 -46.56
C THR A 368 -7.83 12.05 -45.16
N PRO A 369 -6.93 13.02 -44.92
CA PRO A 369 -6.79 13.64 -43.59
C PRO A 369 -8.07 14.29 -43.07
N GLU A 370 -8.78 15.03 -43.93
CA GLU A 370 -10.04 15.69 -43.57
C GLU A 370 -11.14 14.66 -43.29
N MET A 371 -11.19 13.57 -44.07
CA MET A 371 -12.14 12.48 -43.86
C MET A 371 -11.89 11.77 -42.52
N VAL A 372 -10.63 11.47 -42.20
CA VAL A 372 -10.24 10.89 -40.90
C VAL A 372 -10.57 11.85 -39.77
N GLN A 373 -10.30 13.14 -39.91
CA GLN A 373 -10.66 14.16 -38.91
C GLN A 373 -12.18 14.19 -38.68
N ASN A 374 -12.99 14.21 -39.74
CA ASN A 374 -14.44 14.22 -39.63
C ASN A 374 -15.00 12.95 -38.97
N GLN A 375 -14.45 11.76 -39.28
CA GLN A 375 -14.84 10.52 -38.62
C GLN A 375 -14.43 10.51 -37.13
N THR A 376 -13.30 11.13 -36.80
CA THR A 376 -12.76 11.18 -35.45
C THR A 376 -13.55 12.12 -34.53
N ARG A 377 -14.21 13.16 -35.07
CA ARG A 377 -15.05 14.11 -34.30
C ARG A 377 -16.12 13.45 -33.44
N ASN A 378 -16.75 12.38 -33.93
CA ASN A 378 -17.77 11.66 -33.17
C ASN A 378 -17.17 10.97 -31.93
N ILE A 379 -15.98 10.36 -32.09
CA ILE A 379 -15.24 9.70 -31.01
C ILE A 379 -14.75 10.74 -29.98
N GLU A 380 -14.26 11.89 -30.45
CA GLU A 380 -13.88 13.02 -29.60
C GLU A 380 -15.08 13.51 -28.76
N GLY A 381 -16.26 13.63 -29.38
CA GLY A 381 -17.50 14.02 -28.72
C GLY A 381 -17.95 13.02 -27.64
N ASP A 382 -17.98 11.73 -27.97
CA ASP A 382 -18.37 10.67 -27.02
C ASP A 382 -17.44 10.62 -25.82
N MET A 383 -16.13 10.70 -26.05
CA MET A 383 -15.16 10.64 -24.96
C MET A 383 -15.15 11.92 -24.12
N LYS A 384 -15.44 13.08 -24.71
CA LYS A 384 -15.70 14.32 -23.98
C LYS A 384 -16.92 14.18 -23.06
N ASN A 385 -18.02 13.63 -23.56
CA ASN A 385 -19.23 13.42 -22.77
C ASN A 385 -18.98 12.47 -21.58
N VAL A 386 -18.22 11.39 -21.78
CA VAL A 386 -17.84 10.48 -20.69
C VAL A 386 -16.99 11.20 -19.64
N MET A 387 -15.98 11.96 -20.06
CA MET A 387 -15.10 12.67 -19.13
C MET A 387 -15.84 13.78 -18.36
N GLU A 388 -16.77 14.49 -19.01
CA GLU A 388 -17.67 15.46 -18.36
C GLU A 388 -18.61 14.77 -17.38
N SER A 389 -19.17 13.61 -17.73
CA SER A 389 -20.02 12.81 -16.84
C SER A 389 -19.26 12.34 -15.60
N ILE A 390 -18.03 11.84 -15.75
CA ILE A 390 -17.17 11.46 -14.62
C ILE A 390 -16.86 12.67 -13.75
N GLY A 391 -16.47 13.81 -14.34
CA GLY A 391 -16.20 15.04 -13.59
C GLY A 391 -17.42 15.57 -12.84
N ALA A 392 -18.60 15.50 -13.45
CA ALA A 392 -19.86 15.87 -12.82
C ALA A 392 -20.22 14.92 -11.68
N ASN A 393 -20.04 13.60 -11.85
CA ASN A 393 -20.27 12.61 -10.79
C ASN A 393 -19.30 12.79 -9.63
N ILE A 394 -18.02 13.05 -9.87
CA ILE A 394 -17.02 13.30 -8.83
C ILE A 394 -17.34 14.60 -8.08
N THR A 395 -17.66 15.67 -8.80
CA THR A 395 -18.04 16.97 -8.21
C THR A 395 -19.35 16.85 -7.42
N SER A 396 -20.31 16.11 -7.95
CA SER A 396 -21.55 15.80 -7.26
C SER A 396 -21.26 15.00 -6.01
N PHE A 397 -20.49 13.91 -6.08
CA PHE A 397 -20.15 13.08 -4.93
C PHE A 397 -19.44 13.88 -3.83
N SER A 398 -18.50 14.77 -4.19
CA SER A 398 -17.87 15.68 -3.23
C SER A 398 -18.84 16.66 -2.58
N LYS A 399 -19.87 17.11 -3.29
CA LYS A 399 -20.91 18.02 -2.76
C LYS A 399 -22.04 17.27 -2.04
N THR A 400 -22.27 16.01 -2.40
CA THR A 400 -23.34 15.15 -1.88
C THR A 400 -22.90 14.42 -0.63
N ILE A 401 -21.62 14.04 -0.49
CA ILE A 401 -21.11 13.72 0.84
C ILE A 401 -21.14 15.03 1.61
N PRO A 402 -21.91 15.12 2.71
CA PRO A 402 -21.94 16.31 3.51
C PRO A 402 -20.68 16.33 4.38
N VAL A 403 -19.49 16.27 3.76
CA VAL A 403 -18.19 16.25 4.44
C VAL A 403 -18.15 17.45 5.37
N LEU A 404 -18.54 18.63 4.91
CA LEU A 404 -18.59 19.81 5.76
C LEU A 404 -19.52 19.67 6.97
N GLN A 405 -20.72 19.07 6.81
CA GLN A 405 -21.67 18.94 7.94
C GLN A 405 -21.28 17.79 8.87
N ILE A 406 -20.78 16.68 8.34
CA ILE A 406 -20.24 15.56 9.12
C ILE A 406 -19.02 16.04 9.90
N MET A 407 -18.06 16.71 9.25
CA MET A 407 -16.88 17.26 9.89
C MET A 407 -17.25 18.36 10.90
N SER A 408 -18.26 19.20 10.63
CA SER A 408 -18.79 20.16 11.59
C SER A 408 -19.44 19.51 12.81
N ASN A 409 -20.26 18.46 12.61
CA ASN A 409 -20.86 17.70 13.71
C ASN A 409 -19.79 16.98 14.54
N ILE A 410 -18.82 16.34 13.88
CA ILE A 410 -17.68 15.69 14.56
C ILE A 410 -16.84 16.74 15.30
N SER A 411 -16.58 17.90 14.70
CA SER A 411 -15.85 19.01 15.34
C SER A 411 -16.58 19.55 16.57
N ASN A 412 -17.91 19.64 16.52
CA ASN A 412 -18.74 19.98 17.68
C ASN A 412 -18.63 18.91 18.77
N HIS A 413 -18.75 17.62 18.42
CA HIS A 413 -18.57 16.51 19.37
C HIS A 413 -17.17 16.47 19.99
N ILE A 414 -16.14 16.78 19.21
CA ILE A 414 -14.76 16.88 19.69
C ILE A 414 -14.62 18.05 20.64
N THR A 415 -15.17 19.21 20.31
CA THR A 415 -15.09 20.40 21.16
C THR A 415 -15.85 20.18 22.47
N GLN A 416 -16.99 19.49 22.41
CA GLN A 416 -17.72 19.07 23.60
C GLN A 416 -16.91 18.06 24.43
N SER A 417 -16.29 17.08 23.79
CA SER A 417 -15.44 16.07 24.45
C SER A 417 -14.20 16.71 25.09
N GLU A 418 -13.55 17.63 24.40
CA GLU A 418 -12.41 18.38 24.93
C GLU A 418 -12.82 19.19 26.16
N THR A 419 -13.99 19.84 26.12
CA THR A 419 -14.51 20.62 27.26
C THR A 419 -14.79 19.70 28.45
N TYR A 420 -15.47 18.57 28.22
CA TYR A 420 -15.74 17.56 29.25
C TYR A 420 -14.45 17.02 29.87
N VAL A 421 -13.46 16.65 29.06
CA VAL A 421 -12.18 16.14 29.56
C VAL A 421 -11.42 17.22 30.33
N ARG A 422 -11.46 18.48 29.88
CA ARG A 422 -10.83 19.61 30.57
C ARG A 422 -11.46 19.88 31.94
N GLU A 423 -12.79 19.76 32.05
CA GLU A 423 -13.52 19.89 33.32
C GLU A 423 -13.30 18.70 34.25
N PHE A 424 -13.13 17.49 33.70
CA PHE A 424 -12.86 16.28 34.47
C PHE A 424 -11.40 16.20 34.97
N TYR A 425 -10.46 16.79 34.24
CA TYR A 425 -9.03 16.77 34.56
C TYR A 425 -8.64 17.21 35.98
N PRO A 426 -9.14 18.32 36.54
CA PRO A 426 -8.82 18.71 37.93
C PRO A 426 -9.27 17.66 38.95
N VAL A 427 -10.35 16.93 38.66
CA VAL A 427 -10.79 15.81 39.51
C VAL A 427 -9.76 14.68 39.46
N VAL A 428 -9.24 14.34 38.28
CA VAL A 428 -8.16 13.36 38.12
C VAL A 428 -6.90 13.78 38.88
N GLU A 429 -6.49 15.04 38.79
CA GLU A 429 -5.33 15.56 39.55
C GLU A 429 -5.55 15.46 41.07
N GLN A 430 -6.76 15.74 41.55
CA GLN A 430 -7.10 15.61 42.96
C GLN A 430 -7.06 14.14 43.43
N TYR A 431 -7.65 13.22 42.67
CA TYR A 431 -7.59 11.79 42.97
C TYR A 431 -6.17 11.23 42.87
N ASP A 432 -5.36 11.71 41.92
CA ASP A 432 -3.94 11.34 41.82
C ASP A 432 -3.17 11.73 43.08
N PHE A 433 -3.42 12.91 43.63
CA PHE A 433 -2.80 13.33 44.89
C PHE A 433 -3.11 12.37 46.05
N TYR A 434 -4.38 11.99 46.23
CA TYR A 434 -4.77 11.02 47.27
C TYR A 434 -4.19 9.63 47.02
N ARG A 435 -4.21 9.15 45.77
CA ARG A 435 -3.60 7.88 45.35
C ARG A 435 -2.11 7.87 45.65
N TRP A 436 -1.39 8.92 45.25
CA TRP A 436 0.05 9.08 45.46
C TRP A 436 0.40 9.09 46.94
N LEU A 437 -0.34 9.87 47.75
CA LEU A 437 -0.14 9.96 49.20
C LEU A 437 -0.44 8.61 49.89
N GLY A 438 -1.53 7.95 49.52
CA GLY A 438 -1.88 6.63 50.06
C GLY A 438 -0.81 5.58 49.77
N SER A 439 -0.32 5.53 48.53
CA SER A 439 0.78 4.63 48.15
C SER A 439 2.09 4.99 48.85
N LEU A 440 2.38 6.26 49.07
CA LEU A 440 3.57 6.71 49.82
C LEU A 440 3.51 6.24 51.27
N VAL A 441 2.37 6.42 51.95
CA VAL A 441 2.16 5.94 53.33
C VAL A 441 2.33 4.43 53.42
N LEU A 442 1.77 3.66 52.48
CA LEU A 442 1.95 2.21 52.41
C LEU A 442 3.41 1.81 52.22
N CYS A 443 4.14 2.48 51.31
CA CYS A 443 5.57 2.23 51.12
C CYS A 443 6.37 2.53 52.41
N CYS A 444 6.07 3.64 53.10
CA CYS A 444 6.70 3.99 54.38
C CYS A 444 6.42 2.95 55.47
N MET A 445 5.20 2.41 55.54
CA MET A 445 4.86 1.34 56.49
C MET A 445 5.66 0.07 56.25
N VAL A 446 5.80 -0.37 55.00
CA VAL A 446 6.64 -1.55 54.65
C VAL A 446 8.12 -1.25 54.88
N ALA A 447 8.58 -0.05 54.54
CA ALA A 447 9.95 0.39 54.79
C ALA A 447 10.29 0.36 56.30
N LEU A 448 9.35 0.76 57.16
CA LEU A 448 9.52 0.71 58.61
C LEU A 448 9.68 -0.73 59.12
N ILE A 449 8.90 -1.69 58.59
CA ILE A 449 9.07 -3.12 58.89
C ILE A 449 10.47 -3.59 58.46
N VAL A 450 10.91 -3.22 57.26
CA VAL A 450 12.24 -3.55 56.73
C VAL A 450 13.36 -2.97 57.60
N VAL A 451 13.20 -1.72 58.07
CA VAL A 451 14.15 -1.08 58.99
C VAL A 451 14.23 -1.85 60.31
N PHE A 452 13.10 -2.28 60.88
CA PHE A 452 13.12 -3.12 62.09
C PHE A 452 13.81 -4.47 61.86
N TYR A 453 13.65 -5.09 60.69
CA TYR A 453 14.39 -6.32 60.37
C TYR A 453 15.89 -6.08 60.20
N TYR A 454 16.32 -5.00 59.54
CA TYR A 454 17.73 -4.67 59.42
C TYR A 454 18.36 -4.32 60.77
N LEU A 455 17.73 -3.46 61.58
CA LEU A 455 18.21 -3.14 62.92
C LEU A 455 18.21 -4.38 63.81
N GLY A 456 17.20 -5.23 63.72
CA GLY A 456 17.11 -6.49 64.43
C GLY A 456 18.23 -7.47 64.07
N LEU A 457 18.54 -7.60 62.78
CA LEU A 457 19.63 -8.43 62.28
C LEU A 457 21.00 -7.86 62.65
N LEU A 458 21.22 -6.55 62.50
CA LEU A 458 22.48 -5.88 62.85
C LEU A 458 22.75 -5.96 64.35
N CYS A 459 21.80 -5.56 65.21
CA CYS A 459 21.94 -5.67 66.66
C CYS A 459 22.01 -7.13 67.12
N GLY A 460 21.30 -8.04 66.44
CA GLY A 460 21.31 -9.47 66.74
C GLY A 460 22.58 -10.21 66.35
N THR A 461 23.33 -9.72 65.36
CA THR A 461 24.63 -10.26 64.91
C THR A 461 25.80 -9.58 65.62
N CYS A 462 25.83 -8.24 65.69
CA CYS A 462 26.88 -7.49 66.38
C CYS A 462 26.83 -7.64 67.91
N GLY A 463 25.64 -7.83 68.49
CA GLY A 463 25.45 -8.05 69.92
C GLY A 463 25.56 -9.52 70.35
N TYR A 464 25.88 -10.44 69.43
CA TYR A 464 25.97 -11.86 69.75
C TYR A 464 27.28 -12.18 70.46
N ASP A 465 27.17 -12.78 71.63
CA ASP A 465 28.28 -13.28 72.42
C ASP A 465 28.08 -14.78 72.67
N GLN A 466 29.10 -15.57 72.37
CA GLN A 466 29.09 -17.04 72.50
C GLN A 466 29.24 -17.50 73.96
N GLN A 467 29.74 -16.64 74.85
CA GLN A 467 30.07 -17.01 76.23
C GLN A 467 28.96 -16.69 77.25
N THR A 468 27.92 -15.96 76.84
CA THR A 468 26.81 -15.56 77.71
C THR A 468 25.55 -16.38 77.48
N SER A 469 24.89 -16.76 78.58
CA SER A 469 23.63 -17.50 78.52
C SER A 469 22.51 -16.64 77.90
N PRO A 470 21.50 -17.22 77.22
CA PRO A 470 20.38 -16.47 76.63
C PRO A 470 19.60 -15.60 77.61
N THR A 471 19.67 -15.89 78.90
CA THR A 471 19.03 -15.16 80.01
C THR A 471 19.86 -13.98 80.54
N THR A 472 21.14 -13.85 80.14
CA THR A 472 22.07 -12.79 80.55
C THR A 472 22.65 -12.07 79.34
N ARG A 473 21.81 -11.74 78.36
CA ARG A 473 22.21 -11.07 77.11
C ARG A 473 22.62 -9.61 77.34
N GLY A 474 23.61 -9.15 76.58
CA GLY A 474 23.95 -7.73 76.51
C GLY A 474 22.79 -6.87 75.94
N CYS A 475 22.77 -5.60 76.31
CA CYS A 475 21.71 -4.64 75.94
C CYS A 475 21.46 -4.59 74.42
N ILE A 476 22.51 -4.68 73.61
CA ILE A 476 22.45 -4.67 72.13
C ILE A 476 21.72 -5.90 71.59
N SER A 477 22.00 -7.10 72.13
CA SER A 477 21.34 -8.34 71.69
C SER A 477 19.85 -8.35 72.05
N ASN A 478 19.51 -7.88 73.25
CA ASN A 478 18.11 -7.76 73.68
C ASN A 478 17.32 -6.78 72.78
N THR A 479 17.95 -5.65 72.46
CA THR A 479 17.39 -4.65 71.54
C THR A 479 17.14 -5.25 70.14
N GLY A 480 18.06 -6.07 69.63
CA GLY A 480 17.87 -6.78 68.35
C GLY A 480 16.65 -7.71 68.35
N GLY A 481 16.44 -8.47 69.43
CA GLY A 481 15.25 -9.31 69.59
C GLY A 481 13.94 -8.51 69.62
N ASN A 482 13.94 -7.35 70.30
CA ASN A 482 12.78 -6.47 70.34
C ASN A 482 12.45 -5.88 68.96
N PHE A 483 13.45 -5.46 68.17
CA PHE A 483 13.22 -4.99 66.80
C PHE A 483 12.69 -6.09 65.89
N LEU A 484 13.20 -7.32 65.97
CA LEU A 484 12.68 -8.45 65.20
C LEU A 484 11.21 -8.75 65.56
N MET A 485 10.89 -8.77 66.86
CA MET A 485 9.52 -9.00 67.32
C MET A 485 8.57 -7.85 66.95
N ALA A 486 9.04 -6.60 66.99
CA ALA A 486 8.28 -5.46 66.48
C ALA A 486 7.98 -5.64 64.99
N GLY A 487 8.99 -5.94 64.17
CA GLY A 487 8.81 -6.19 62.73
C GLY A 487 7.77 -7.28 62.43
N VAL A 488 7.79 -8.39 63.18
CA VAL A 488 6.79 -9.47 63.08
C VAL A 488 5.40 -8.96 63.46
N GLY A 489 5.26 -8.22 64.55
CA GLY A 489 3.99 -7.64 65.00
C GLY A 489 3.37 -6.71 63.95
N PHE A 490 4.16 -5.77 63.42
CA PHE A 490 3.73 -4.88 62.34
C PHE A 490 3.39 -5.66 61.06
N SER A 491 4.12 -6.72 60.74
CA SER A 491 3.81 -7.57 59.58
C SER A 491 2.43 -8.23 59.72
N PHE A 492 2.11 -8.85 60.86
CA PHE A 492 0.78 -9.44 61.07
C PHE A 492 -0.36 -8.42 61.00
N ILE A 493 -0.13 -7.19 61.49
CA ILE A 493 -1.14 -6.12 61.48
C ILE A 493 -1.40 -5.62 60.06
N PHE A 494 -0.36 -5.40 59.25
CA PHE A 494 -0.47 -4.69 57.97
C PHE A 494 -0.43 -5.59 56.72
N SER A 495 0.12 -6.82 56.79
CA SER A 495 0.29 -7.66 55.60
C SER A 495 -1.02 -8.08 54.94
N TRP A 496 -2.09 -8.34 55.70
CA TRP A 496 -3.38 -8.71 55.10
C TRP A 496 -4.05 -7.52 54.41
N ILE A 497 -3.88 -6.30 54.96
CA ILE A 497 -4.34 -5.04 54.33
C ILE A 497 -3.58 -4.80 53.03
N LEU A 498 -2.26 -4.97 53.05
CA LEU A 498 -1.43 -4.84 51.86
C LEU A 498 -1.83 -5.87 50.79
N MET A 499 -2.08 -7.12 51.19
CA MET A 499 -2.52 -8.16 50.27
C MET A 499 -3.88 -7.83 49.64
N LEU A 500 -4.82 -7.25 50.40
CA LEU A 500 -6.10 -6.77 49.85
C LEU A 500 -5.89 -5.74 48.75
N ILE A 501 -5.03 -4.75 48.99
CA ILE A 501 -4.73 -3.69 48.02
C ILE A 501 -4.06 -4.29 46.77
N VAL A 502 -3.07 -5.17 46.96
CA VAL A 502 -2.40 -5.87 45.86
C VAL A 502 -3.38 -6.70 45.05
N LEU A 503 -4.28 -7.45 45.71
CA LEU A 503 -5.28 -8.27 45.03
C LEU A 503 -6.22 -7.42 44.15
N VAL A 504 -6.78 -6.35 44.70
CA VAL A 504 -7.70 -5.47 43.97
C VAL A 504 -7.00 -4.80 42.79
N THR A 505 -5.82 -4.24 43.01
CA THR A 505 -5.05 -3.55 41.97
C THR A 505 -4.52 -4.51 40.91
N PHE A 506 -4.13 -5.72 41.27
CA PHE A 506 -3.68 -6.75 40.33
C PHE A 506 -4.81 -7.25 39.44
N LEU A 507 -5.98 -7.56 40.01
CA LEU A 507 -7.12 -8.01 39.23
C LEU A 507 -7.60 -6.93 38.26
N ALA A 508 -7.77 -5.70 38.75
CA ALA A 508 -8.18 -4.58 37.91
C ALA A 508 -7.11 -4.22 36.87
N GLY A 509 -5.87 -3.99 37.30
CA GLY A 509 -4.78 -3.55 36.43
C GLY A 509 -4.35 -4.61 35.42
N GLY A 510 -4.26 -5.87 35.83
CA GLY A 510 -3.90 -6.97 34.94
C GLY A 510 -4.96 -7.23 33.86
N ASN A 511 -6.25 -7.14 34.21
CA ASN A 511 -7.33 -7.21 33.22
C ASN A 511 -7.31 -6.01 32.27
N VAL A 512 -7.08 -4.79 32.77
CA VAL A 512 -6.97 -3.60 31.92
C VAL A 512 -5.81 -3.74 30.93
N GLU A 513 -4.65 -4.22 31.38
CA GLU A 513 -3.51 -4.45 30.49
C GLU A 513 -3.84 -5.48 29.38
N LYS A 514 -4.40 -6.64 29.76
CA LYS A 514 -4.67 -7.76 28.84
C LYS A 514 -5.87 -7.56 27.92
N LEU A 515 -6.93 -6.91 28.38
CA LEU A 515 -8.18 -6.72 27.63
C LEU A 515 -8.27 -5.36 26.92
N VAL A 516 -7.49 -4.36 27.35
CA VAL A 516 -7.59 -2.99 26.82
C VAL A 516 -6.26 -2.51 26.26
N CYS A 517 -5.20 -2.40 27.07
CA CYS A 517 -3.95 -1.75 26.65
C CYS A 517 -3.24 -2.51 25.51
N GLU A 518 -2.99 -3.81 25.70
CA GLU A 518 -2.29 -4.66 24.72
C GLU A 518 -3.10 -4.77 23.40
N PRO A 519 -4.41 -5.08 23.41
CA PRO A 519 -5.22 -5.11 22.18
C PRO A 519 -5.34 -3.75 21.48
N PHE A 520 -5.28 -2.64 22.23
CA PHE A 520 -5.27 -1.30 21.66
C PHE A 520 -3.95 -1.02 20.94
N GLN A 521 -2.82 -1.36 21.55
CA GLN A 521 -1.50 -1.22 20.95
C GLN A 521 -1.32 -2.11 19.71
N GLU A 522 -1.79 -3.36 19.76
CA GLU A 522 -1.75 -4.31 18.64
C GLU A 522 -2.83 -4.05 17.56
N ARG A 523 -3.69 -3.03 17.77
CA ARG A 523 -4.83 -2.69 16.90
C ARG A 523 -5.87 -3.81 16.77
N ALA A 524 -5.82 -4.82 17.64
CA ALA A 524 -6.79 -5.91 17.69
C ALA A 524 -8.19 -5.41 18.08
N LEU A 525 -8.27 -4.37 18.92
CA LEU A 525 -9.53 -3.74 19.29
C LEU A 525 -10.21 -3.09 18.07
N PHE A 526 -9.46 -2.44 17.18
CA PHE A 526 -10.00 -1.82 15.96
C PHE A 526 -10.60 -2.86 15.02
N LYS A 527 -10.00 -4.05 14.91
CA LYS A 527 -10.58 -5.16 14.14
C LYS A 527 -11.95 -5.61 14.66
N VAL A 528 -12.19 -5.48 15.97
CA VAL A 528 -13.52 -5.76 16.55
C VAL A 528 -14.49 -4.64 16.18
N LEU A 529 -14.09 -3.37 16.31
CA LEU A 529 -14.92 -2.21 15.94
C LEU A 529 -15.28 -2.19 14.44
N ASP A 530 -14.38 -2.65 13.58
CA ASP A 530 -14.58 -2.77 12.13
C ASP A 530 -15.54 -3.91 11.74
N THR A 531 -16.09 -4.66 12.72
CA THR A 531 -17.09 -5.69 12.44
C THR A 531 -18.34 -5.03 11.84
N PRO A 532 -18.80 -5.47 10.66
CA PRO A 532 -19.98 -4.88 10.03
C PRO A 532 -21.20 -4.99 10.95
N TYR A 533 -22.02 -3.94 10.95
CA TYR A 533 -23.24 -3.80 11.76
C TYR A 533 -23.05 -3.69 13.28
N LEU A 534 -21.82 -3.66 13.80
CA LEU A 534 -21.56 -3.58 15.24
C LEU A 534 -21.89 -2.19 15.82
N ILE A 535 -21.40 -1.13 15.16
CA ILE A 535 -21.56 0.26 15.64
C ILE A 535 -22.88 0.85 15.16
N ASN A 536 -23.30 0.53 13.93
CA ASN A 536 -24.57 0.97 13.38
C ASN A 536 -25.04 -0.03 12.30
N SER A 537 -26.31 -0.43 12.39
CA SER A 537 -26.98 -1.31 11.43
C SER A 537 -26.96 -0.81 9.97
N GLN A 538 -26.73 0.49 9.74
CA GLN A 538 -26.67 1.09 8.41
C GLN A 538 -25.23 1.27 7.87
N TRP A 539 -24.21 1.01 8.68
CA TRP A 539 -22.82 1.30 8.31
C TRP A 539 -22.16 0.05 7.72
N HIS A 540 -21.98 0.07 6.40
CA HIS A 540 -21.24 -0.94 5.66
C HIS A 540 -19.78 -0.50 5.53
N LEU A 541 -18.96 -0.74 6.55
CA LEU A 541 -17.52 -0.61 6.42
C LEU A 541 -17.03 -1.81 5.60
N ARG A 542 -16.92 -1.60 4.27
CA ARG A 542 -16.25 -2.54 3.37
C ARG A 542 -14.77 -2.15 3.37
N VAL A 543 -13.94 -2.95 4.01
CA VAL A 543 -12.49 -2.93 3.80
C VAL A 543 -12.15 -3.96 2.73
#